data_AF-A0A813E429-F1
#
_entry.id   AF-A0A813E429-F1
#
_cell.length_a   1.000
_cell.length_b   1.000
_cell.length_c   1.000
_cell.angle_alpha   90.00
_cell.angle_beta   90.00
_cell.angle_gamma   90.00
#
_symmetry.space_group_name_H-M   'P 1'
#
loop_
_entity.id
_entity.type
_entity.pdbx_description
1 polymer ?
#
loop_
_entity_poly.entity_id
_entity_poly.type
_entity_poly.pdbx_seq_one_letter_code
_entity_poly.pdbx_strand_id
1 'polypeptide(L)'
;MALRCSSKMGFACILAASASNQTRGLPLDALRGSAEVPQSACIGGSLIPNSDRAGKEEDNSTSRCFAAQLGDECRYQCDPGYIAVGRHVCQSLEVRGRLHLNRSFFGGRCVPLCPSSAAPCVEGPGGLQQVPLRVSVSDGHSGFCLNTTCMAADDALRSLARGNYKLWRMARSELSGVYTDH
;
A
#
# COMPACT_ATOMS: atom_id res chain seq x y z
N MET A 1 -39.72 -11.07 -30.29
CA MET A 1 -40.31 -9.99 -31.13
C MET A 1 -40.02 -8.68 -30.40
N ALA A 2 -39.21 -7.72 -30.85
CA ALA A 2 -38.61 -7.45 -32.14
C ALA A 2 -37.21 -6.82 -31.96
N LEU A 3 -36.31 -7.11 -32.89
CA LEU A 3 -34.99 -6.47 -33.08
C LEU A 3 -35.09 -5.45 -34.21
N ARG A 4 -34.46 -4.28 -34.03
CA ARG A 4 -33.98 -3.44 -35.15
C ARG A 4 -32.69 -2.72 -34.74
N CYS A 5 -31.60 -3.02 -35.44
CA CYS A 5 -30.47 -2.12 -35.62
C CYS A 5 -29.99 -2.23 -37.08
N SER A 6 -29.60 -1.08 -37.62
CA SER A 6 -29.43 -0.77 -39.03
C SER A 6 -28.03 -1.08 -39.55
N SER A 7 -27.96 -1.15 -40.88
CA SER A 7 -26.90 -1.69 -41.72
C SER A 7 -25.91 -0.61 -42.17
N LYS A 8 -24.59 -0.88 -42.03
CA LYS A 8 -23.54 -0.68 -43.05
C LYS A 8 -22.14 -0.59 -42.42
N MET A 9 -21.39 -1.69 -42.49
CA MET A 9 -20.01 -1.81 -43.00
C MET A 9 -19.37 -3.08 -42.43
N GLY A 10 -18.70 -3.81 -43.33
CA GLY A 10 -18.32 -5.21 -43.18
C GLY A 10 -17.68 -5.59 -41.85
N PHE A 11 -18.38 -6.45 -41.13
CA PHE A 11 -17.81 -7.28 -40.07
C PHE A 11 -18.08 -8.74 -40.42
N ALA A 12 -17.02 -9.52 -40.46
CA ALA A 12 -17.08 -10.96 -40.63
C ALA A 12 -17.97 -11.57 -39.53
N CYS A 13 -19.05 -12.24 -39.92
CA CYS A 13 -19.84 -13.07 -39.02
C CYS A 13 -19.02 -14.33 -38.67
N ILE A 14 -18.40 -14.32 -37.49
CA ILE A 14 -17.88 -15.54 -36.88
C ILE A 14 -19.05 -16.29 -36.25
N LEU A 15 -19.30 -17.50 -36.76
CA LEU A 15 -20.27 -18.45 -36.20
C LEU A 15 -19.88 -18.81 -34.76
N ALA A 16 -20.65 -18.33 -33.79
CA ALA A 16 -20.55 -18.78 -32.41
C ALA A 16 -21.24 -20.13 -32.26
N ALA A 17 -20.45 -21.21 -32.25
CA ALA A 17 -20.92 -22.53 -31.84
C ALA A 17 -21.22 -22.52 -30.33
N SER A 18 -22.47 -22.79 -29.98
CA SER A 18 -22.92 -22.97 -28.60
C SER A 18 -22.43 -24.32 -28.07
N ALA A 19 -21.22 -24.35 -27.53
CA ALA A 19 -20.73 -25.48 -26.74
C ALA A 19 -21.32 -25.41 -25.32
N SER A 20 -22.34 -26.22 -25.07
CA SER A 20 -22.83 -26.55 -23.72
C SER A 20 -21.76 -27.36 -22.99
N ASN A 21 -20.77 -26.68 -22.40
CA ASN A 21 -19.76 -27.32 -21.58
C ASN A 21 -20.22 -27.32 -20.12
N GLN A 22 -20.66 -28.49 -19.65
CA GLN A 22 -21.04 -28.76 -18.27
C GLN A 22 -19.77 -28.83 -17.41
N THR A 23 -19.15 -27.67 -17.12
CA THR A 23 -18.09 -27.58 -16.12
C THR A 23 -18.71 -27.73 -14.73
N ARG A 24 -18.57 -28.93 -14.16
CA ARG A 24 -18.71 -29.18 -12.73
C ARG A 24 -17.83 -28.17 -11.99
N GLY A 25 -18.48 -27.20 -11.34
CA GLY A 25 -17.82 -26.21 -10.51
C GLY A 25 -17.10 -26.89 -9.35
N LEU A 26 -15.77 -26.94 -9.43
CA LEU A 26 -14.95 -27.16 -8.25
C LEU A 26 -15.00 -25.85 -7.44
N PRO A 27 -15.30 -25.91 -6.14
CA PRO A 27 -15.36 -24.73 -5.30
C PRO A 27 -13.99 -24.03 -5.28
N LEU A 28 -13.98 -22.77 -5.72
CA LEU A 28 -12.81 -21.89 -5.76
C LEU A 28 -12.34 -21.42 -4.38
N ASP A 29 -12.93 -21.97 -3.30
CA ASP A 29 -12.67 -21.58 -1.91
C ASP A 29 -11.50 -22.34 -1.24
N ALA A 30 -10.85 -23.29 -1.92
CA ALA A 30 -9.87 -24.19 -1.29
C ALA A 30 -8.39 -23.83 -1.49
N LEU A 31 -8.04 -22.77 -2.23
CA LEU A 31 -6.64 -22.39 -2.49
C LEU A 31 -6.22 -21.05 -1.90
N ARG A 32 -6.93 -20.58 -0.86
CA ARG A 32 -6.42 -19.51 0.01
C ARG A 32 -5.87 -20.09 1.29
N GLY A 33 -4.95 -21.05 1.15
CA GLY A 33 -4.01 -21.37 2.21
C GLY A 33 -3.16 -20.14 2.44
N SER A 34 -3.58 -19.29 3.39
CA SER A 34 -2.75 -18.23 3.92
C SER A 34 -1.61 -18.94 4.61
N ALA A 35 -0.52 -19.20 3.88
CA ALA A 35 0.72 -19.66 4.47
C ALA A 35 1.06 -18.64 5.55
N GLU A 36 0.83 -19.01 6.81
CA GLU A 36 1.30 -18.24 7.94
C GLU A 36 2.81 -18.17 7.78
N VAL A 37 3.28 -17.02 7.30
CA VAL A 37 4.71 -16.71 7.30
C VAL A 37 5.13 -16.90 8.75
N PRO A 38 6.06 -17.82 9.06
CA PRO A 38 6.43 -18.08 10.43
C PRO A 38 6.89 -16.76 11.04
N GLN A 39 6.18 -16.30 12.08
CA GLN A 39 6.45 -15.05 12.79
C GLN A 39 7.91 -14.97 13.29
N SER A 40 8.62 -16.10 13.30
CA SER A 40 10.04 -16.20 13.65
C SER A 40 11.01 -15.55 12.65
N ALA A 41 10.59 -15.24 11.41
CA ALA A 41 11.44 -14.54 10.45
C ALA A 41 11.78 -13.09 10.87
N CYS A 42 10.98 -12.53 11.78
CA CYS A 42 11.07 -11.16 12.27
C CYS A 42 11.94 -10.99 13.54
N ILE A 43 12.58 -12.02 14.06
CA ILE A 43 13.20 -11.93 15.41
C ILE A 43 14.41 -10.97 15.44
N GLY A 44 14.95 -10.59 14.28
CA GLY A 44 16.04 -9.63 14.13
C GLY A 44 15.71 -8.52 13.13
N GLY A 45 16.12 -7.27 13.39
CA GLY A 45 15.87 -6.14 12.48
C GLY A 45 16.29 -4.79 13.04
N SER A 46 16.26 -3.74 12.21
CA SER A 46 16.40 -2.37 12.68
C SER A 46 15.24 -1.99 13.59
N LEU A 47 15.51 -1.27 14.68
CA LEU A 47 14.49 -0.68 15.54
C LEU A 47 13.54 0.18 14.70
N ILE A 48 12.23 -0.01 14.87
CA ILE A 48 11.22 0.92 14.37
C ILE A 48 10.74 1.73 15.59
N PRO A 49 11.12 3.01 15.71
CA PRO A 49 10.67 3.84 16.83
C PRO A 49 9.14 3.92 16.89
N ASN A 50 8.59 3.89 18.11
CA ASN A 50 7.15 3.94 18.40
C ASN A 50 6.35 2.75 17.85
N SER A 51 6.85 1.53 18.08
CA SER A 51 6.20 0.29 17.65
C SER A 51 6.48 -0.87 18.60
N ASP A 52 5.71 -1.94 18.44
CA ASP A 52 5.91 -3.24 19.10
C ASP A 52 7.24 -3.93 18.73
N ARG A 53 7.92 -3.43 17.70
CA ARG A 53 9.26 -3.84 17.31
C ARG A 53 10.29 -3.19 18.24
N ALA A 54 10.44 -3.77 19.43
CA ALA A 54 11.58 -3.51 20.29
C ALA A 54 12.84 -4.14 19.68
N GLY A 55 13.48 -3.46 18.74
CA GLY A 55 14.86 -3.77 18.38
C GLY A 55 15.70 -3.60 19.64
N LYS A 56 16.39 -4.65 20.10
CA LYS A 56 17.41 -4.47 21.14
C LYS A 56 18.57 -3.71 20.50
N GLU A 57 18.68 -2.42 20.80
CA GLU A 57 19.76 -1.54 20.34
C GLU A 57 21.16 -2.08 20.71
N GLU A 58 21.25 -2.97 21.70
CA GLU A 58 22.53 -3.42 22.26
C GLU A 58 23.26 -4.53 21.51
N ASP A 59 22.64 -5.20 20.53
CA ASP A 59 23.33 -6.25 19.76
C ASP A 59 23.44 -5.86 18.28
N ASN A 60 24.56 -5.21 17.94
CA ASN A 60 25.05 -4.88 16.58
C ASN A 60 25.17 -6.11 15.64
N SER A 61 24.67 -7.28 16.05
CA SER A 61 24.82 -8.58 15.40
C SER A 61 23.50 -9.18 14.88
N THR A 62 22.32 -8.65 15.25
CA THR A 62 21.03 -9.34 15.00
C THR A 62 20.02 -8.59 14.12
N SER A 63 20.40 -7.56 13.35
CA SER A 63 19.49 -6.94 12.37
C SER A 63 19.22 -7.78 11.12
N ARG A 64 19.56 -9.08 11.12
CA ARG A 64 19.57 -9.94 9.94
C ARG A 64 18.31 -10.79 9.85
N CYS A 65 17.71 -10.84 8.66
CA CYS A 65 16.58 -11.69 8.33
C CYS A 65 17.03 -13.15 8.04
N PHE A 66 17.72 -13.80 8.98
CA PHE A 66 18.35 -15.11 8.76
C PHE A 66 17.37 -16.19 8.32
N ALA A 67 16.19 -16.23 8.94
CA ALA A 67 15.12 -17.18 8.64
C ALA A 67 14.17 -16.69 7.53
N ALA A 68 14.36 -15.49 6.99
CA ALA A 68 13.51 -14.92 5.94
C ALA A 68 14.20 -14.98 4.56
N GLN A 69 13.40 -15.17 3.50
CA GLN A 69 13.83 -14.99 2.12
C GLN A 69 13.96 -13.49 1.78
N LEU A 70 14.78 -13.17 0.79
CA LEU A 70 14.84 -11.81 0.27
C LEU A 70 13.46 -11.42 -0.28
N GLY A 71 12.96 -10.26 0.14
CA GLY A 71 11.62 -9.79 -0.18
C GLY A 71 10.56 -10.14 0.87
N ASP A 72 10.86 -11.01 1.85
CA ASP A 72 9.94 -11.30 2.95
C ASP A 72 9.62 -10.03 3.73
N GLU A 73 8.33 -9.87 4.04
CA GLU A 73 7.83 -8.75 4.80
C GLU A 73 7.65 -9.15 6.25
N CYS A 74 8.21 -8.33 7.13
CA CYS A 74 7.89 -8.38 8.53
C CYS A 74 6.76 -7.39 8.87
N ARG A 75 5.72 -7.90 9.53
CA ARG A 75 4.67 -7.07 10.09
C ARG A 75 5.14 -6.44 11.41
N TYR A 76 4.70 -5.22 11.64
CA TYR A 76 4.92 -4.47 12.87
C TYR A 76 3.66 -3.66 13.18
N GLN A 77 3.43 -3.38 14.46
CA GLN A 77 2.31 -2.58 14.93
C GLN A 77 2.85 -1.33 15.63
N CYS A 78 2.37 -0.17 15.21
CA CYS A 78 2.76 1.09 15.85
C CYS A 78 2.06 1.28 17.19
N ASP A 79 2.71 2.02 18.07
CA ASP A 79 2.15 2.44 19.34
C ASP A 79 0.91 3.34 19.13
N PRO A 80 0.01 3.43 20.12
CA PRO A 80 -1.15 4.33 20.04
C PRO A 80 -0.74 5.76 19.70
N GLY A 81 -1.45 6.38 18.75
CA GLY A 81 -1.14 7.72 18.25
C GLY A 81 -0.17 7.72 17.06
N TYR A 82 0.32 6.57 16.62
CA TYR A 82 1.15 6.43 15.43
C TYR A 82 0.49 5.53 14.38
N ILE A 83 0.90 5.68 13.12
CA ILE A 83 0.47 4.81 12.03
C ILE A 83 1.65 4.24 11.25
N ALA A 84 1.54 2.97 10.87
CA ALA A 84 2.50 2.29 10.04
C ALA A 84 2.50 2.86 8.61
N VAL A 85 3.65 3.33 8.15
CA VAL A 85 3.88 3.79 6.79
C VAL A 85 5.01 3.00 6.15
N GLY A 86 4.70 2.38 5.01
CA GLY A 86 5.64 1.56 4.26
C GLY A 86 5.69 0.12 4.75
N ARG A 87 6.42 -0.71 4.01
CA ARG A 87 6.63 -2.13 4.31
C ARG A 87 7.99 -2.28 4.95
N HIS A 88 8.11 -3.20 5.90
CA HIS A 88 9.40 -3.57 6.51
C HIS A 88 9.87 -4.89 5.89
N VAL A 89 10.85 -4.85 5.00
CA VAL A 89 11.18 -5.96 4.08
C VAL A 89 12.64 -6.37 4.18
N CYS A 90 12.90 -7.68 4.14
CA CYS A 90 14.23 -8.28 4.14
C CYS A 90 14.90 -8.01 2.80
N GLN A 91 16.00 -7.26 2.79
CA GLN A 91 16.69 -6.85 1.57
C GLN A 91 18.20 -7.03 1.67
N SER A 92 18.81 -7.19 0.49
CA SER A 92 20.26 -7.09 0.28
C SER A 92 20.51 -6.12 -0.87
N LEU A 93 21.58 -5.35 -0.78
CA LEU A 93 22.00 -4.37 -1.78
C LEU A 93 23.47 -4.56 -2.07
N GLU A 94 23.77 -4.85 -3.32
CA GLU A 94 25.13 -4.95 -3.84
C GLU A 94 25.34 -3.88 -4.89
N VAL A 95 26.42 -3.10 -4.75
CA VAL A 95 26.78 -2.04 -5.70
C VAL A 95 28.22 -2.30 -6.14
N ARG A 96 28.40 -2.53 -7.45
CA ARG A 96 29.72 -2.76 -8.08
C ARG A 96 30.51 -3.91 -7.41
N GLY A 97 29.87 -5.05 -7.18
CA GLY A 97 30.54 -6.20 -6.56
C GLY A 97 30.72 -6.10 -5.04
N ARG A 98 30.22 -5.03 -4.40
CA ARG A 98 30.36 -4.79 -2.95
C ARG A 98 29.01 -4.83 -2.28
N LEU A 99 28.88 -5.68 -1.27
CA LEU A 99 27.68 -5.82 -0.48
C LEU A 99 27.56 -4.66 0.51
N HIS A 100 26.66 -3.71 0.23
CA HIS A 100 26.36 -2.57 1.10
C HIS A 100 25.30 -2.91 2.14
N LEU A 101 24.43 -3.85 1.79
CA LEU A 101 23.38 -4.31 2.67
C LEU A 101 23.26 -5.83 2.57
N ASN A 102 23.40 -6.52 3.70
CA ASN A 102 23.39 -7.97 3.73
C ASN A 102 22.24 -8.50 4.59
N ARG A 103 21.16 -8.90 3.91
CA ARG A 103 19.99 -9.57 4.51
C ARG A 103 19.53 -8.88 5.77
N SER A 104 19.24 -7.59 5.69
CA SER A 104 18.65 -6.84 6.80
C SER A 104 17.28 -6.31 6.43
N PHE A 105 16.41 -6.16 7.42
CA PHE A 105 15.10 -5.56 7.18
C PHE A 105 15.22 -4.03 7.08
N PHE A 106 14.60 -3.46 6.05
CA PHE A 106 14.54 -2.02 5.81
C PHE A 106 13.13 -1.56 5.47
N GLY A 107 12.91 -0.26 5.60
CA GLY A 107 11.61 0.36 5.41
C GLY A 107 10.72 0.17 6.65
N GLY A 108 9.46 0.56 6.52
CA GLY A 108 8.55 0.65 7.65
C GLY A 108 8.94 1.78 8.62
N ARG A 109 7.97 2.60 8.99
CA ARG A 109 8.11 3.54 10.09
C ARG A 109 6.75 3.77 10.74
N CYS A 110 6.78 4.26 11.96
CA CYS A 110 5.61 4.76 12.66
C CYS A 110 5.61 6.28 12.61
N VAL A 111 4.61 6.85 11.93
CA VAL A 111 4.47 8.31 11.78
C VAL A 111 3.41 8.79 12.76
N PRO A 112 3.65 9.85 13.54
CA PRO A 112 2.68 10.33 14.51
C PRO A 112 1.43 10.89 13.82
N LEU A 113 0.27 10.60 14.40
CA LEU A 113 -1.01 11.23 14.08
C LEU A 113 -1.13 12.53 14.86
N CYS A 114 -1.68 13.57 14.24
CA CYS A 114 -1.92 14.82 14.98
C CYS A 114 -2.98 14.56 16.06
N PRO A 115 -2.78 15.01 17.33
CA PRO A 115 -3.67 14.67 18.45
C PRO A 115 -5.15 14.97 18.20
N SER A 116 -5.44 16.07 17.50
CA SER A 116 -6.81 16.49 17.12
C SER A 116 -7.49 15.57 16.10
N SER A 117 -6.74 14.66 15.48
CA SER A 117 -7.20 13.81 14.36
C SER A 117 -6.89 12.32 14.56
N ALA A 118 -6.48 11.92 15.77
CA ALA A 118 -6.12 10.54 16.06
C ALA A 118 -7.35 9.60 16.18
N ALA A 119 -8.56 10.17 16.28
CA ALA A 119 -9.78 9.39 16.38
C ALA A 119 -10.03 8.55 15.12
N PRO A 120 -10.54 7.31 15.24
CA PRO A 120 -10.90 6.48 14.10
C PRO A 120 -12.09 7.11 13.35
N CYS A 121 -12.15 6.89 12.04
CA CYS A 121 -13.30 7.31 11.24
C CYS A 121 -14.52 6.49 11.65
N VAL A 122 -15.56 7.18 12.10
CA VAL A 122 -16.87 6.59 12.43
C VAL A 122 -17.68 6.35 11.14
N GLU A 123 -18.69 5.50 11.23
CA GLU A 123 -19.65 5.35 10.14
C GLU A 123 -20.33 6.70 9.86
N GLY A 124 -20.41 7.06 8.58
CA GLY A 124 -21.05 8.29 8.16
C GLY A 124 -22.57 8.20 8.24
N PRO A 125 -23.27 9.34 8.01
CA PRO A 125 -24.71 9.35 7.84
C PRO A 125 -25.14 8.34 6.77
N GLY A 126 -26.13 7.48 7.09
CA GLY A 126 -26.58 6.43 6.18
C GLY A 126 -25.74 5.15 6.19
N GLY A 127 -24.88 4.95 7.19
CA GLY A 127 -24.09 3.72 7.35
C GLY A 127 -22.97 3.57 6.32
N LEU A 128 -22.61 4.65 5.63
CA LEU A 128 -21.52 4.63 4.66
C LEU A 128 -20.18 4.64 5.39
N GLN A 129 -19.33 3.65 5.07
CA GLN A 129 -17.98 3.56 5.61
C GLN A 129 -17.17 4.79 5.20
N GLN A 130 -16.70 5.54 6.20
CA GLN A 130 -15.74 6.62 5.97
C GLN A 130 -14.31 6.04 5.88
N VAL A 131 -13.49 6.66 5.04
CA VAL A 131 -12.09 6.31 4.83
C VAL A 131 -11.21 7.46 5.35
N PRO A 132 -10.15 7.16 6.12
CA PRO A 132 -9.21 8.17 6.59
C PRO A 132 -8.28 8.64 5.47
N LEU A 133 -8.39 9.91 5.08
CA LEU A 133 -7.39 10.60 4.27
C LEU A 133 -6.38 11.28 5.19
N ARG A 134 -5.09 10.97 5.00
CA ARG A 134 -4.01 11.50 5.86
C ARG A 134 -3.10 12.42 5.07
N VAL A 135 -2.84 13.60 5.61
CA VAL A 135 -1.94 14.60 5.02
C VAL A 135 -0.89 15.01 6.03
N SER A 136 0.35 15.18 5.56
CA SER A 136 1.42 15.68 6.42
C SER A 136 1.21 17.15 6.70
N VAL A 137 1.22 17.52 7.97
CA VAL A 137 1.17 18.90 8.45
C VAL A 137 2.28 19.10 9.48
N SER A 138 2.70 20.34 9.67
CA SER A 138 3.54 20.73 10.79
C SER A 138 2.75 21.69 11.68
N ASP A 139 2.67 21.37 12.97
CA ASP A 139 1.95 22.18 13.97
C ASP A 139 2.88 23.16 14.73
N GLY A 140 4.15 23.25 14.30
CA GLY A 140 5.18 24.11 14.89
C GLY A 140 5.63 23.71 16.30
N HIS A 141 4.90 22.84 17.02
CA HIS A 141 5.18 22.46 18.41
C HIS A 141 5.65 21.02 18.57
N SER A 142 5.05 20.07 17.84
CA SER A 142 5.34 18.63 17.94
C SER A 142 6.13 18.08 16.74
N GLY A 143 6.39 18.93 15.74
CA GLY A 143 7.10 18.57 14.53
C GLY A 143 6.15 18.27 13.37
N PHE A 144 6.43 17.21 12.62
CA PHE A 144 5.55 16.73 11.54
C PHE A 144 4.62 15.65 12.07
N CYS A 145 3.32 15.77 11.77
CA CYS A 145 2.32 14.75 12.06
C CYS A 145 1.40 14.54 10.85
N LEU A 146 0.63 13.45 10.87
CA LEU A 146 -0.41 13.18 9.88
C LEU A 146 -1.76 13.63 10.41
N ASN A 147 -2.31 14.67 9.79
CA ASN A 147 -3.68 15.09 10.04
C ASN A 147 -4.63 14.15 9.31
N THR A 148 -5.58 13.58 10.02
CA THR A 148 -6.58 12.66 9.45
C THR A 148 -7.89 13.39 9.20
N THR A 149 -8.39 13.34 7.97
CA THR A 149 -9.74 13.78 7.59
C THR A 149 -10.54 12.56 7.16
N CYS A 150 -11.71 12.34 7.77
CA CYS A 150 -12.59 11.24 7.41
C CYS A 150 -13.56 11.69 6.32
N MET A 151 -13.63 10.92 5.23
CA MET A 151 -14.46 11.25 4.06
C MET A 151 -15.17 9.98 3.56
N ALA A 152 -16.25 10.15 2.80
CA ALA A 152 -16.82 9.03 2.05
C ALA A 152 -15.77 8.46 1.08
N ALA A 153 -15.80 7.16 0.82
CA ALA A 153 -14.80 6.49 -0.03
C ALA A 153 -14.66 7.15 -1.42
N ASP A 154 -15.78 7.50 -2.06
CA ASP A 154 -15.78 8.17 -3.37
C ASP A 154 -15.15 9.56 -3.32
N ASP A 155 -15.41 10.33 -2.26
CA ASP A 155 -14.85 11.67 -2.11
C ASP A 155 -13.36 11.62 -1.78
N ALA A 156 -12.92 10.65 -0.97
CA ALA A 156 -11.51 10.38 -0.72
C ALA A 156 -10.77 10.04 -2.03
N LEU A 157 -11.34 9.16 -2.85
CA LEU A 157 -10.77 8.78 -4.14
C LEU A 157 -10.69 9.98 -5.11
N ARG A 158 -11.74 10.80 -5.19
CA ARG A 158 -11.75 12.03 -6.00
C ARG A 158 -10.69 13.02 -5.52
N SER A 159 -10.52 13.18 -4.22
CA SER A 159 -9.51 14.05 -3.62
C SER A 159 -8.10 13.59 -3.99
N LEU A 160 -7.81 12.28 -3.85
CA LEU A 160 -6.54 11.68 -4.24
C LEU A 160 -6.27 11.83 -5.74
N ALA A 161 -7.25 11.55 -6.58
CA ALA A 161 -7.12 11.69 -8.03
C ALA A 161 -6.81 13.13 -8.45
N ARG A 162 -7.46 14.13 -7.84
CA ARG A 162 -7.18 15.55 -8.07
C ARG A 162 -5.78 15.93 -7.61
N GLY A 163 -5.36 15.45 -6.44
CA GLY A 163 -4.00 15.66 -5.92
C GLY A 163 -2.94 15.12 -6.87
N ASN A 164 -3.07 13.87 -7.29
CA ASN A 164 -2.18 13.24 -8.27
C ASN A 164 -2.15 14.00 -9.59
N TYR A 165 -3.32 14.35 -10.14
CA TYR A 165 -3.38 15.13 -11.38
C TYR A 165 -2.65 16.47 -11.26
N LYS A 166 -2.82 17.18 -10.14
CA LYS A 166 -2.14 18.46 -9.90
C LYS A 166 -0.62 18.28 -9.79
N LEU A 167 -0.15 17.23 -9.12
CA LEU A 167 1.26 16.88 -9.04
C LEU A 167 1.85 16.66 -10.43
N TRP A 168 1.22 15.79 -11.22
CA TRP A 168 1.66 15.50 -12.59
C TRP A 168 1.63 16.74 -13.48
N ARG A 169 0.59 17.57 -13.37
CA ARG A 169 0.52 18.83 -14.11
C ARG A 169 1.67 19.77 -13.75
N MET A 170 2.07 19.86 -12.49
CA MET A 170 3.20 20.71 -12.07
C MET A 170 4.55 20.19 -12.54
N ALA A 171 4.73 18.86 -12.60
CA ALA A 171 5.95 18.24 -13.10
C ALA A 171 6.07 18.31 -14.65
N ARG A 172 4.99 18.65 -15.35
CA ARG A 172 4.94 18.74 -16.80
C ARG A 172 5.38 20.12 -17.26
N SER A 173 6.38 20.18 -18.14
CA SER A 173 6.74 21.41 -18.83
C SER A 173 5.60 21.89 -19.74
N GLU A 174 5.15 23.13 -19.57
CA GLU A 174 4.13 23.75 -20.44
C GLU A 174 4.61 23.91 -21.90
N LEU A 175 5.93 24.04 -22.11
CA LEU A 175 6.50 24.25 -23.44
C LEU A 175 6.66 22.93 -24.22
N SER A 176 7.26 21.92 -23.59
CA SER A 176 7.59 20.66 -24.27
C SER A 176 6.56 19.55 -24.02
N GLY A 177 5.72 19.69 -22.99
CA GLY A 177 4.83 18.64 -22.52
C GLY A 177 5.54 17.46 -21.85
N VAL A 178 6.87 17.52 -21.69
CA VAL A 178 7.71 16.48 -21.07
C VAL A 178 7.74 16.67 -19.56
N TYR A 179 7.75 15.57 -18.81
CA TYR A 179 7.92 15.57 -17.36
C TYR A 179 9.40 15.68 -17.01
N THR A 180 9.75 16.63 -16.15
CA THR A 180 11.13 16.78 -15.65
C THR A 180 11.21 16.24 -14.23
N ASP A 181 12.16 15.33 -13.99
CA ASP A 181 12.58 14.99 -12.63
C ASP A 181 13.34 16.21 -12.08
N HIS A 182 12.78 16.82 -11.04
CA HIS A 182 13.44 17.89 -10.27
C HIS A 182 14.23 17.29 -9.10
#